data_AF-A0A6V7HV38-F1
#
_entry.id   AF-A0A6V7HV38-F1
#
_cell.length_a   1.000
_cell.length_b   1.000
_cell.length_c   1.000
_cell.angle_alpha   90.00
_cell.angle_beta   90.00
_cell.angle_gamma   90.00
#
_symmetry.space_group_name_H-M   'P 1'
#
loop_
_entity.id
_entity.type
_entity.pdbx_description
1 polymer ?
#
loop_
_entity_poly.entity_id
_entity_poly.type
_entity_poly.pdbx_seq_one_letter_code
_entity_poly.pdbx_strand_id
1 'polypeptide(L)'
;LKTSPAFHEQRKQLERAKTGDLLKAKIQQRPGRDELVRQHILEDVGHVDPSLAERQRMLKKARLADQLNDQLSHRPGPLELIQKNILHTEEPIERAVK
;
A
#
# COMPACT_ATOMS: atom_id res chain seq x y z
N LEU A 1 -6.16 36.96 -20.06
CA LEU A 1 -6.46 37.35 -21.46
C LEU A 1 -7.73 36.62 -21.91
N LYS A 2 -8.84 37.34 -22.15
CA LYS A 2 -10.09 36.76 -22.68
C LYS A 2 -9.95 36.63 -24.19
N THR A 3 -10.33 35.49 -24.76
CA THR A 3 -10.17 35.21 -26.20
C THR A 3 -11.22 35.96 -27.02
N SER A 4 -10.80 36.53 -28.15
CA SER A 4 -11.71 37.25 -29.07
C SER A 4 -12.88 36.34 -29.50
N PRO A 5 -14.13 36.86 -29.55
CA PRO A 5 -15.31 36.10 -29.97
C PRO A 5 -15.16 35.40 -31.32
N ALA A 6 -14.44 36.02 -32.27
CA ALA A 6 -14.23 35.50 -33.62
C ALA A 6 -13.39 34.21 -33.67
N PHE A 7 -12.54 33.96 -32.67
CA PHE A 7 -11.65 32.78 -32.60
C PHE A 7 -12.06 31.78 -31.52
N HIS A 8 -13.22 32.00 -30.88
CA HIS A 8 -13.65 31.17 -29.76
C HIS A 8 -13.85 29.71 -30.18
N GLU A 9 -14.45 29.48 -31.35
CA GLU A 9 -14.75 28.14 -31.86
C GLU A 9 -13.49 27.38 -32.28
N GLN A 10 -12.60 28.01 -33.05
CA GLN A 10 -11.34 27.40 -33.50
C GLN A 10 -10.46 27.04 -32.30
N ARG A 11 -10.42 27.92 -31.28
CA ARG A 11 -9.73 27.60 -30.03
C ARG A 11 -10.37 26.41 -29.33
N LYS A 12 -11.71 26.36 -29.22
CA LYS A 12 -12.42 25.22 -28.61
C LYS A 12 -12.13 23.91 -29.35
N GLN A 13 -12.10 23.94 -30.68
CA GLN A 13 -11.76 22.78 -31.52
C GLN A 13 -10.31 22.34 -31.31
N LEU A 14 -9.37 23.28 -31.29
CA LEU A 14 -7.96 22.99 -31.02
C LEU A 14 -7.75 22.37 -29.64
N GLU A 15 -8.36 22.96 -28.59
CA GLU A 15 -8.28 22.41 -27.24
C GLU A 15 -8.89 21.01 -27.15
N ARG A 16 -9.99 20.75 -27.87
CA ARG A 16 -10.57 19.40 -27.98
C ARG A 16 -9.63 18.42 -28.70
N ALA A 17 -8.97 18.85 -29.77
CA ALA A 17 -8.02 18.00 -30.49
C ALA A 17 -6.83 17.64 -29.59
N LYS A 18 -6.23 18.65 -28.93
CA LYS A 18 -5.14 18.46 -27.96
C LYS A 18 -5.52 17.49 -26.84
N THR A 19 -6.71 17.65 -26.25
CA THR A 19 -7.16 16.74 -25.18
C THR A 19 -7.41 15.33 -25.71
N GLY A 20 -7.93 15.20 -26.93
CA GLY A 20 -8.10 13.92 -27.61
C GLY A 20 -6.78 13.19 -27.84
N ASP A 21 -5.78 13.88 -28.37
CA ASP A 21 -4.45 13.32 -28.64
C ASP A 21 -3.75 12.88 -27.34
N LEU A 22 -3.82 13.72 -26.30
CA LEU A 22 -3.29 13.40 -24.98
C LEU A 22 -3.96 12.16 -24.38
N LEU A 23 -5.29 12.09 -24.43
CA LEU A 23 -6.05 10.96 -23.89
C LEU A 23 -5.72 9.67 -24.65
N LYS A 24 -5.61 9.72 -25.98
CA LYS A 24 -5.22 8.58 -26.81
C LYS A 24 -3.86 8.01 -26.38
N ALA A 25 -2.87 8.86 -26.19
CA ALA A 25 -1.55 8.45 -25.70
C ALA A 25 -1.62 7.83 -24.29
N LYS A 26 -2.41 8.43 -23.38
CA LYS A 26 -2.57 7.91 -22.00
C LYS A 26 -3.31 6.57 -21.94
N ILE A 27 -4.30 6.34 -22.80
CA ILE A 27 -5.00 5.06 -22.88
C ILE A 27 -4.06 3.96 -23.40
N GLN A 28 -3.21 4.26 -24.38
CA GLN A 28 -2.22 3.30 -24.90
C GLN A 28 -1.20 2.88 -23.83
N GLN A 29 -0.83 3.80 -22.94
CA GLN A 29 0.13 3.57 -21.86
C GLN A 29 -0.55 3.23 -20.52
N ARG A 30 -1.83 2.85 -20.54
CA ARG A 30 -2.58 2.61 -19.30
C ARG A 30 -2.05 1.35 -18.61
N PRO A 31 -1.55 1.45 -17.36
CA PRO A 31 -1.09 0.28 -16.62
C PRO A 31 -2.25 -0.66 -16.28
N GLY A 32 -1.95 -1.95 -16.21
CA GLY A 32 -2.91 -2.97 -15.78
C GLY A 32 -3.24 -2.86 -14.29
N ARG A 33 -4.35 -3.49 -13.86
CA ARG A 33 -4.75 -3.50 -12.45
C ARG A 33 -3.67 -4.09 -11.55
N ASP A 34 -3.07 -5.20 -11.96
CA ASP A 34 -2.08 -5.93 -11.16
C ASP A 34 -0.82 -5.09 -10.93
N GLU A 35 -0.41 -4.28 -11.90
CA GLU A 35 0.69 -3.34 -11.73
C GLU A 35 0.38 -2.28 -10.68
N LEU A 36 -0.84 -1.73 -10.70
CA LEU A 36 -1.29 -0.76 -9.71
C LEU A 36 -1.38 -1.36 -8.30
N VAL A 37 -1.78 -2.64 -8.18
CA VAL A 37 -1.79 -3.37 -6.90
C VAL A 37 -0.36 -3.61 -6.41
N ARG A 38 0.54 -4.05 -7.29
CA ARG A 38 1.97 -4.25 -6.98
C ARG A 38 2.66 -2.97 -6.52
N GLN A 39 2.29 -1.84 -7.10
CA GLN A 39 2.80 -0.52 -6.71
C GLN A 39 2.08 0.07 -5.47
N HIS A 40 1.17 -0.68 -4.84
CA HIS A 40 0.36 -0.24 -3.69
C HIS A 40 -0.50 1.02 -3.96
N ILE A 41 -0.90 1.24 -5.22
CA ILE A 41 -1.84 2.29 -5.60
C ILE A 41 -3.28 1.79 -5.41
N LEU A 42 -3.56 0.57 -5.85
CA LEU A 42 -4.83 -0.11 -5.62
C LEU A 42 -4.67 -1.16 -4.52
N GLU A 43 -5.71 -1.37 -3.73
CA GLU A 43 -5.73 -2.47 -2.79
C GLU A 43 -6.02 -3.80 -3.45
N ASP A 44 -5.40 -4.85 -2.91
CA ASP A 44 -5.76 -6.22 -3.26
C ASP A 44 -7.00 -6.67 -2.47
N VAL A 45 -8.15 -6.17 -2.93
CA VAL A 45 -9.47 -6.50 -2.36
C VAL A 45 -10.24 -7.52 -3.21
N GLY A 46 -9.61 -8.14 -4.21
CA GLY A 46 -10.27 -9.12 -5.08
C GLY A 46 -11.57 -8.59 -5.67
N HIS A 47 -12.66 -9.36 -5.50
CA HIS A 47 -14.00 -9.07 -6.05
C HIS A 47 -14.93 -8.30 -5.08
N VAL A 48 -14.37 -7.64 -4.06
CA VAL A 48 -15.15 -6.84 -3.11
C VAL A 48 -15.61 -5.51 -3.75
N ASP A 49 -16.82 -5.09 -3.41
CA ASP A 49 -17.40 -3.86 -3.91
C ASP A 49 -16.52 -2.63 -3.56
N PRO A 50 -16.29 -1.69 -4.50
CA PRO A 50 -15.45 -0.50 -4.26
C PRO A 50 -15.88 0.33 -3.04
N SER A 51 -17.18 0.36 -2.70
CA SER A 51 -17.69 1.09 -1.53
C SER A 51 -17.30 0.45 -0.19
N LEU A 52 -16.89 -0.82 -0.19
CA LEU A 52 -16.49 -1.57 0.99
C LEU A 52 -14.97 -1.72 1.12
N ALA A 53 -14.20 -1.44 0.07
CA ALA A 53 -12.75 -1.63 0.05
C ALA A 53 -12.06 -0.97 1.25
N GLU A 54 -12.37 0.30 1.51
CA GLU A 54 -11.75 1.05 2.62
C GLU A 54 -12.11 0.45 3.99
N ARG A 55 -13.37 0.03 4.20
CA ARG A 55 -13.79 -0.61 5.44
C ARG A 55 -13.09 -1.96 5.65
N GLN A 56 -12.92 -2.73 4.57
CA GLN A 56 -12.16 -3.97 4.60
C GLN A 56 -10.69 -3.71 4.94
N ARG A 57 -10.06 -2.66 4.38
CA ARG A 57 -8.69 -2.27 4.72
C ARG A 57 -8.54 -1.97 6.20
N MET A 58 -9.42 -1.12 6.73
CA MET A 58 -9.42 -0.76 8.14
C MET A 58 -9.55 -1.99 9.04
N LEU A 59 -10.45 -2.91 8.69
CA LEU A 59 -10.63 -4.16 9.42
C LEU A 59 -9.38 -5.07 9.36
N LYS A 60 -8.76 -5.22 8.19
CA LYS A 60 -7.50 -5.97 8.03
C LYS A 60 -6.41 -5.38 8.93
N LYS A 61 -6.29 -4.05 8.95
CA LYS A 61 -5.30 -3.33 9.78
C LYS A 61 -5.56 -3.52 11.28
N ALA A 62 -6.82 -3.38 11.72
CA ALA A 62 -7.19 -3.57 13.12
C ALA A 62 -6.86 -4.98 13.60
N ARG A 63 -7.29 -6.00 12.85
CA ARG A 63 -6.98 -7.41 13.17
C ARG A 63 -5.47 -7.68 13.25
N LEU A 64 -4.69 -7.10 12.33
CA LEU A 64 -3.24 -7.24 12.36
C LEU A 64 -2.63 -6.57 13.60
N ALA A 65 -3.12 -5.40 13.98
CA ALA A 65 -2.66 -4.71 15.18
C ALA A 65 -2.97 -5.50 16.45
N ASP A 66 -4.19 -6.02 16.57
CA ASP A 66 -4.62 -6.84 17.71
C ASP A 66 -3.77 -8.12 17.81
N GLN A 67 -3.62 -8.85 16.70
CA GLN A 67 -2.79 -10.05 16.64
C GLN A 67 -1.33 -9.76 17.00
N LEU A 68 -0.76 -8.67 16.48
CA LEU A 68 0.61 -8.28 16.78
C LEU A 68 0.75 -7.93 18.26
N ASN A 69 -0.22 -7.25 18.85
CA ASN A 69 -0.22 -6.90 20.26
C ASN A 69 -0.23 -8.15 21.15
N ASP A 70 -1.02 -9.16 20.78
CA ASP A 70 -1.04 -10.46 21.48
C ASP A 70 0.29 -11.22 21.35
N GLN A 71 0.94 -11.16 20.18
CA GLN A 71 2.25 -11.78 19.98
C GLN A 71 3.36 -11.06 20.76
N LEU A 72 3.27 -9.74 20.86
CA LEU A 72 4.24 -8.92 21.59
C LEU A 72 4.06 -9.05 23.11
N SER A 73 2.84 -9.24 23.61
CA SER A 73 2.60 -9.44 25.04
C SER A 73 3.21 -10.74 25.57
N HIS A 74 3.30 -11.77 24.73
CA HIS A 74 3.95 -13.05 25.02
C HIS A 74 5.40 -13.11 24.53
N ARG A 75 6.04 -11.96 24.29
CA ARG A 75 7.41 -11.93 23.75
C ARG A 75 8.40 -12.50 24.77
N PRO A 76 9.14 -13.57 24.44
CA PRO A 76 10.12 -14.17 25.33
C PRO A 76 11.18 -13.17 25.78
N GLY A 77 11.52 -13.21 27.06
CA GLY A 77 12.62 -12.44 27.61
C GLY A 77 14.00 -12.92 27.12
N PRO A 78 15.07 -12.12 27.30
CA PRO A 78 16.42 -12.51 26.90
C PRO A 78 16.92 -13.76 27.62
N LEU A 79 16.55 -13.97 28.89
CA LEU A 79 16.91 -15.18 29.64
C LEU A 79 16.29 -16.45 29.03
N GLU A 80 15.03 -16.39 28.61
CA GLU A 80 14.36 -17.51 27.93
C GLU A 80 15.02 -17.85 26.59
N LEU A 81 15.54 -16.83 25.88
CA LEU A 81 16.27 -17.03 24.63
C LEU A 81 17.64 -17.67 24.84
N ILE A 82 18.33 -17.36 25.95
CA ILE A 82 19.59 -18.01 26.35
C ILE A 82 19.34 -19.48 26.70
N GLN A 83 18.30 -19.77 27.49
CA GLN A 83 17.93 -21.14 27.84
C GLN A 83 17.60 -21.99 26.59
N LYS A 84 17.01 -21.37 25.57
CA LYS A 84 16.72 -21.99 24.26
C LYS A 84 17.94 -22.07 23.32
N ASN A 85 19.13 -21.69 23.78
CA ASN A 85 20.36 -21.65 23.00
C ASN A 85 20.28 -20.79 21.73
N ILE A 86 19.49 -19.70 21.76
CA ILE A 86 19.37 -18.73 20.66
C ILE A 86 20.34 -17.56 20.86
N LEU A 87 20.47 -17.08 22.11
CA LEU A 87 21.42 -16.05 22.50
C LEU A 87 22.52 -16.66 23.37
N HIS A 88 23.74 -16.15 23.23
CA HIS A 88 24.91 -16.59 24.00
C HIS A 88 25.44 -15.42 24.84
N THR A 89 25.88 -15.72 26.07
CA THR A 89 26.46 -14.75 27.03
C THR A 89 27.72 -15.34 27.67
N GLU A 90 28.33 -14.66 28.65
CA GLU A 90 29.52 -15.20 29.31
C GLU A 90 29.23 -16.55 30.00
N GLU A 91 30.15 -17.52 29.85
CA GLU A 91 30.10 -18.89 30.39
C GLU A 91 29.48 -19.05 31.80
N PRO A 92 29.84 -18.23 32.82
CA PRO A 92 29.24 -18.38 34.15
C PRO A 92 27.74 -18.04 34.20
N ILE A 93 27.28 -17.12 33.35
CA ILE A 93 25.87 -16.71 33.29
C ILE A 93 25.07 -17.74 32.48
N GLU A 94 25.64 -18.27 31.39
CA GLU A 94 24.98 -19.32 30.62
C GLU A 94 24.73 -20.59 31.42
N ARG A 95 25.70 -21.04 32.23
CA ARG A 95 25.54 -22.25 33.09
C ARG A 95 24.54 -22.06 34.23
N ALA A 96 24.29 -20.82 34.65
CA ALA A 96 23.31 -20.53 35.70
C ALA A 96 21.87 -20.45 35.17
N VAL A 97 21.70 -20.26 33.85
CA VAL A 97 20.38 -20.09 33.18
C VAL A 97 19.98 -21.34 32.38
N LYS A 98 20.94 -22.16 31.94
CA LYS A 98 20.74 -23.50 31.35
C LYS A 98 20.29 -24.52 32.41
#